data_AF-A0A0W0WUA9-F1
#
_entry.id   AF-A0A0W0WUA9-F1
#
_cell.length_a   1.000
_cell.length_b   1.000
_cell.length_c   1.000
_cell.angle_alpha   90.00
_cell.angle_beta   90.00
_cell.angle_gamma   90.00
#
_symmetry.space_group_name_H-M   'P 1'
#
loop_
_entity.id
_entity.type
_entity.pdbx_description
1 polymer ?
#
loop_
_entity_poly.entity_id
_entity_poly.type
_entity_poly.pdbx_seq_one_letter_code
_entity_poly.pdbx_strand_id
1 'polypeptide(L)'
;MKEKDESNSDNRSEQNPFGKVPEKIHFIWVGGPIPPKYLRSIQGLAGVAKRSGFEINLWVDDELNYHKTSAREEINIPNLRIRNIDELKDKMQTDEFYTNEPERYKKFWEYIEREEIGFNNFSAISDFLRAEILRQEGGNYFDTDIIFIIDENSKLVSDELPFGIKIHGNFFDKRVGIVNGDIIAVTPNHPVMEMAVKLMLERHKSYDDSSLPEEYKKRFGLYSNTMDAKRMPYQGIKPPNIRRNLTIEAGPYVMEDAMESFLSSNKTEGDWDTLRVTQGGIDYDFKGYIAGIEIEAHCDNTWLSKKTKKGQMAFDTHAIAPLRRKFNIESTNLSSHDKKYDQLFSEIHRLLANDKIENKHQASFTLIHNYITETNRQDHLERLVSVLIGNPDYQYLRLEKPGLNELVALINKKIEYFKLIEILQTILKDTTLELSEKKKHAYPLISNFVMTANDPQLLNRFSLKLQEDQFKDLTTGLSNMTLLLIKKRLNRVKLETVHAEFKSVTQNKTSQRINALCKLIEQVKDKPLLDTRLFQDISNKIQIELQRKIERRSKKVDFFQKDKSGRDSTTLLYQKIISILELGNNKKEAPPIARSKTLSKGK
;
A
#
# COMPACT_ATOMS: atom_id res chain seq x y z
N MET A 1 -34.84 -18.42 -75.33
CA MET A 1 -33.78 -18.54 -74.29
C MET A 1 -33.00 -17.25 -74.29
N LYS A 2 -33.25 -16.40 -73.28
CA LYS A 2 -32.42 -15.23 -72.95
C LYS A 2 -32.01 -15.47 -71.50
N GLU A 3 -30.80 -15.96 -71.30
CA GLU A 3 -30.20 -16.05 -69.96
C GLU A 3 -29.81 -14.64 -69.52
N LYS A 4 -30.37 -14.23 -68.39
CA LYS A 4 -29.96 -13.03 -67.66
C LYS A 4 -28.82 -13.45 -66.74
N ASP A 5 -27.62 -12.99 -67.04
CA ASP A 5 -26.53 -12.98 -66.08
C ASP A 5 -26.80 -11.89 -65.04
N GLU A 6 -27.45 -12.27 -63.95
CA GLU A 6 -27.47 -11.52 -62.70
C GLU A 6 -26.08 -11.61 -62.06
N SER A 7 -25.19 -10.70 -62.47
CA SER A 7 -23.95 -10.41 -61.75
C SER A 7 -24.32 -9.76 -60.42
N ASN A 8 -24.43 -10.61 -59.41
CA ASN A 8 -24.57 -10.25 -58.02
C ASN A 8 -23.25 -9.59 -57.56
N SER A 9 -23.12 -8.28 -57.78
CA SER A 9 -22.06 -7.46 -57.20
C SER A 9 -22.31 -7.38 -55.69
N ASP A 10 -21.85 -8.40 -54.98
CA ASP A 10 -21.86 -8.47 -53.53
C ASP A 10 -20.90 -7.38 -53.01
N ASN A 11 -21.44 -6.17 -52.91
CA ASN A 11 -20.79 -4.93 -52.52
C ASN A 11 -20.57 -4.95 -51.00
N ARG A 12 -19.86 -5.97 -50.52
CA ARG A 12 -19.32 -6.00 -49.16
C ARG A 12 -18.19 -4.99 -49.13
N SER A 13 -18.53 -3.73 -48.89
CA SER A 13 -17.59 -2.75 -48.35
C SER A 13 -16.91 -3.43 -47.17
N GLU A 14 -15.64 -3.80 -47.32
CA GLU A 14 -14.82 -4.35 -46.25
C GLU A 14 -14.90 -3.37 -45.08
N GLN A 15 -15.68 -3.72 -44.06
CA GLN A 15 -15.83 -2.89 -42.88
C GLN A 15 -14.45 -2.84 -42.23
N ASN A 16 -13.88 -1.63 -42.14
CA ASN A 16 -12.62 -1.41 -41.45
C ASN A 16 -12.73 -2.05 -40.04
N PRO A 17 -11.94 -3.10 -39.75
CA PRO A 17 -12.12 -3.90 -38.55
C PRO A 17 -11.84 -3.11 -37.27
N PHE A 18 -11.12 -1.99 -37.36
CA PHE A 18 -10.79 -1.15 -36.22
C PHE A 18 -11.79 -0.01 -35.99
N GLY A 19 -12.62 0.31 -36.97
CA GLY A 19 -13.58 1.41 -36.89
C GLY A 19 -12.93 2.80 -36.90
N LYS A 20 -13.68 3.79 -36.41
CA LYS A 20 -13.29 5.20 -36.37
C LYS A 20 -12.59 5.52 -35.04
N VAL A 21 -11.56 6.36 -35.06
CA VAL A 21 -10.89 6.82 -33.82
C VAL A 21 -11.89 7.55 -32.91
N PRO A 22 -11.91 7.34 -31.59
CA PRO A 22 -12.78 8.11 -30.70
C PRO A 22 -12.57 9.63 -30.83
N GLU A 23 -13.66 10.39 -30.73
CA GLU A 23 -13.65 11.87 -30.80
C GLU A 23 -13.17 12.49 -29.47
N LYS A 24 -12.00 12.04 -29.02
CA LYS A 24 -11.33 12.44 -27.78
C LYS A 24 -9.93 12.93 -28.10
N ILE A 25 -9.54 13.98 -27.39
CA ILE A 25 -8.19 14.53 -27.39
C ILE A 25 -7.63 14.41 -25.98
N HIS A 26 -6.41 13.90 -25.87
CA HIS A 26 -5.74 13.63 -24.60
C HIS A 26 -4.42 14.41 -24.52
N PHE A 27 -4.26 15.15 -23.43
CA PHE A 27 -3.00 15.75 -23.00
C PHE A 27 -2.65 15.22 -21.61
N ILE A 28 -1.36 15.15 -21.29
CA ILE A 28 -0.88 14.77 -19.95
C ILE A 28 0.01 15.88 -19.41
N TRP A 29 -0.21 16.24 -18.14
CA TRP A 29 0.68 17.15 -17.43
C TRP A 29 0.81 16.74 -15.96
N VAL A 30 1.98 16.20 -15.60
CA VAL A 30 2.26 15.72 -14.26
C VAL A 30 3.47 16.41 -13.64
N GLY A 31 3.49 16.50 -12.31
CA GLY A 31 4.69 16.92 -11.57
C GLY A 31 4.80 18.41 -11.23
N GLY A 32 3.74 19.19 -11.45
CA GLY A 32 3.66 20.58 -11.02
C GLY A 32 2.76 21.44 -11.92
N PRO A 33 2.64 22.75 -11.65
CA PRO A 33 1.75 23.62 -12.41
C PRO A 33 2.09 23.68 -13.90
N ILE A 34 1.08 23.52 -14.75
CA ILE A 34 1.24 23.60 -16.21
C ILE A 34 1.60 25.03 -16.62
N PRO A 35 2.59 25.24 -17.50
CA PRO A 35 2.92 26.55 -18.02
C PRO A 35 1.75 27.22 -18.77
N PRO A 36 1.58 28.55 -18.63
CA PRO A 36 0.51 29.29 -19.29
C PRO A 36 0.49 29.13 -20.82
N LYS A 37 1.68 29.05 -21.45
CA LYS A 37 1.81 28.92 -22.90
C LYS A 37 1.10 27.66 -23.45
N TYR A 38 1.19 26.54 -22.74
CA TYR A 38 0.55 25.29 -23.15
C TYR A 38 -0.96 25.34 -22.94
N LEU A 39 -1.43 25.95 -21.84
CA LEU A 39 -2.85 26.19 -21.63
C LEU A 39 -3.47 27.05 -22.74
N ARG A 40 -2.75 28.05 -23.25
CA ARG A 40 -3.22 28.86 -24.38
C ARG A 40 -3.28 28.05 -25.69
N SER A 41 -2.32 27.16 -25.93
CA SER A 41 -2.37 26.24 -27.09
C SER A 41 -3.61 25.33 -27.00
N ILE A 42 -3.81 24.69 -25.84
CA ILE A 42 -5.00 23.85 -25.58
C ILE A 42 -6.29 24.67 -25.71
N GLN A 43 -6.31 25.93 -25.26
CA GLN A 43 -7.45 26.83 -25.37
C GLN A 43 -7.86 27.08 -26.84
N GLY A 44 -6.89 27.31 -27.72
CA GLY A 44 -7.12 27.47 -29.16
C GLY A 44 -7.81 26.24 -29.76
N LEU A 45 -7.25 25.05 -29.48
CA LEU A 45 -7.81 23.78 -29.95
C LEU A 45 -9.21 23.50 -29.37
N ALA A 46 -9.43 23.83 -28.11
CA ALA A 46 -10.70 23.57 -27.41
C ALA A 46 -11.90 24.27 -28.04
N GLY A 47 -11.69 25.46 -28.61
CA GLY A 47 -12.72 26.17 -29.36
C GLY A 47 -13.16 25.40 -30.61
N VAL A 48 -12.22 24.78 -31.33
CA VAL A 48 -12.50 23.93 -32.51
C VAL A 48 -13.12 22.61 -32.08
N ALA A 49 -12.56 21.94 -31.08
CA ALA A 49 -13.05 20.67 -30.56
C ALA A 49 -14.52 20.74 -30.15
N LYS A 50 -14.90 21.79 -29.42
CA LYS A 50 -16.30 22.01 -29.02
C LYS A 50 -17.26 22.11 -30.21
N ARG A 51 -16.86 22.79 -31.31
CA ARG A 51 -17.70 22.91 -32.52
C ARG A 51 -17.74 21.62 -33.34
N SER A 52 -16.69 20.82 -33.26
CA SER A 52 -16.57 19.53 -33.92
C SER A 52 -17.14 18.34 -33.14
N GLY A 53 -17.56 18.54 -31.88
CA GLY A 53 -18.07 17.46 -31.02
C GLY A 53 -16.98 16.62 -30.34
N PHE A 54 -15.72 17.07 -30.35
CA PHE A 54 -14.62 16.38 -29.68
C PHE A 54 -14.55 16.75 -28.21
N GLU A 55 -14.25 15.78 -27.35
CA GLU A 55 -13.93 16.00 -25.93
C GLU A 55 -12.43 16.27 -25.76
N ILE A 56 -12.05 17.26 -24.95
CA ILE A 56 -10.64 17.46 -24.57
C ILE A 56 -10.42 17.05 -23.12
N ASN A 57 -9.42 16.23 -22.90
CA ASN A 57 -9.02 15.71 -21.60
C ASN A 57 -7.59 16.16 -21.29
N LEU A 58 -7.40 16.84 -20.15
CA LEU A 58 -6.07 17.10 -19.57
C LEU A 58 -5.91 16.24 -18.32
N TRP A 59 -5.07 15.21 -18.44
CA TRP A 59 -4.74 14.28 -17.36
C TRP A 59 -3.66 14.87 -16.46
N VAL A 60 -3.91 14.90 -15.16
CA VAL A 60 -3.03 15.48 -14.14
C VAL A 60 -2.90 14.56 -12.93
N ASP A 61 -1.77 14.64 -12.24
CA ASP A 61 -1.56 13.95 -10.96
C ASP A 61 -2.11 14.75 -9.76
N ASP A 62 -2.37 16.05 -9.95
CA ASP A 62 -2.99 16.96 -9.00
C ASP A 62 -3.74 18.05 -9.80
N GLU A 63 -5.05 18.21 -9.57
CA GLU A 63 -5.88 19.22 -10.24
C GLU A 63 -5.38 20.65 -9.99
N LEU A 64 -4.68 20.88 -8.86
CA LEU A 64 -4.05 22.15 -8.57
C LEU A 64 -2.97 22.52 -9.60
N ASN A 65 -2.41 21.55 -10.33
CA ASN A 65 -1.47 21.83 -11.41
C ASN A 65 -2.13 22.66 -12.52
N TYR A 66 -3.41 22.43 -12.80
CA TYR A 66 -4.20 23.25 -13.71
C TYR A 66 -4.69 24.52 -13.02
N HIS A 67 -5.43 24.38 -11.90
CA HIS A 67 -6.15 25.49 -11.28
C HIS A 67 -5.26 26.66 -10.85
N LYS A 68 -4.04 26.38 -10.38
CA LYS A 68 -3.09 27.45 -9.99
C LYS A 68 -2.69 28.31 -11.18
N THR A 69 -2.44 27.71 -12.34
CA THR A 69 -2.05 28.47 -13.53
C THR A 69 -3.26 29.12 -14.16
N SER A 70 -4.37 28.40 -14.34
CA SER A 70 -5.56 28.95 -15.01
C SER A 70 -6.14 30.15 -14.25
N ALA A 71 -6.21 30.09 -12.91
CA ALA A 71 -6.68 31.21 -12.10
C ALA A 71 -5.71 32.42 -12.15
N ARG A 72 -4.40 32.17 -12.08
CA ARG A 72 -3.39 33.25 -12.11
C ARG A 72 -3.35 33.99 -13.45
N GLU A 73 -3.56 33.26 -14.53
CA GLU A 73 -3.43 33.77 -15.90
C GLU A 73 -4.79 34.08 -16.55
N GLU A 74 -5.88 33.94 -15.78
CA GLU A 74 -7.26 34.15 -16.23
C GLU A 74 -7.63 33.34 -17.49
N ILE A 75 -7.11 32.10 -17.59
CA ILE A 75 -7.35 31.22 -18.74
C ILE A 75 -8.56 30.33 -18.48
N ASN A 76 -9.64 30.53 -19.24
CA ASN A 76 -10.81 29.65 -19.26
C ASN A 76 -10.84 28.84 -20.55
N ILE A 77 -10.75 27.51 -20.43
CA ILE A 77 -10.72 26.60 -21.59
C ILE A 77 -12.11 25.95 -21.73
N PRO A 78 -12.87 26.28 -22.79
CA PRO A 78 -14.19 25.69 -22.98
C PRO A 78 -14.07 24.19 -23.26
N ASN A 79 -15.00 23.37 -22.79
CA ASN A 79 -15.05 21.93 -23.14
C ASN A 79 -13.78 21.13 -22.72
N LEU A 80 -12.98 21.66 -21.80
CA LEU A 80 -11.86 20.94 -21.21
C LEU A 80 -12.32 20.18 -19.97
N ARG A 81 -12.03 18.88 -19.93
CA ARG A 81 -12.16 18.04 -18.76
C ARG A 81 -10.81 17.86 -18.11
N ILE A 82 -10.68 18.29 -16.85
CA ILE A 82 -9.53 17.97 -16.02
C ILE A 82 -9.78 16.58 -15.46
N ARG A 83 -8.79 15.68 -15.61
CA ARG A 83 -8.90 14.29 -15.20
C ARG A 83 -7.76 13.90 -14.29
N ASN A 84 -8.08 13.17 -13.24
CA ASN A 84 -7.05 12.64 -12.36
C ASN A 84 -6.52 11.32 -12.93
N ILE A 85 -5.20 11.12 -12.93
CA ILE A 85 -4.59 9.85 -13.36
C ILE A 85 -5.06 8.65 -12.53
N ASP A 86 -5.53 8.86 -11.30
CA ASP A 86 -6.10 7.83 -10.45
C ASP A 86 -7.40 7.23 -11.03
N GLU A 87 -8.11 7.95 -11.91
CA GLU A 87 -9.29 7.41 -12.63
C GLU A 87 -8.93 6.17 -13.47
N LEU A 88 -7.67 6.03 -13.88
CA LEU A 88 -7.21 4.85 -14.62
C LEU A 88 -7.29 3.59 -13.76
N LYS A 89 -7.04 3.70 -12.43
CA LYS A 89 -6.98 2.56 -11.51
C LYS A 89 -8.29 1.79 -11.47
N ASP A 90 -9.42 2.49 -11.46
CA ASP A 90 -10.74 1.89 -11.34
C ASP A 90 -11.03 0.96 -12.52
N LYS A 91 -10.75 1.42 -13.74
CA LYS A 91 -10.92 0.60 -14.95
C LYS A 91 -9.93 -0.54 -15.00
N MET A 92 -8.66 -0.29 -14.68
CA MET A 92 -7.61 -1.32 -14.68
C MET A 92 -7.93 -2.49 -13.74
N GLN A 93 -8.59 -2.26 -12.60
CA GLN A 93 -8.94 -3.31 -11.64
C GLN A 93 -9.93 -4.35 -12.20
N THR A 94 -10.76 -3.95 -13.18
CA THR A 94 -11.77 -4.82 -13.80
C THR A 94 -11.41 -5.25 -15.22
N ASP A 95 -10.33 -4.73 -15.78
CA ASP A 95 -9.92 -4.96 -17.16
C ASP A 95 -9.23 -6.32 -17.30
N GLU A 96 -9.69 -7.14 -18.24
CA GLU A 96 -9.14 -8.48 -18.52
C GLU A 96 -7.64 -8.47 -18.77
N PHE A 97 -7.12 -7.41 -19.39
CA PHE A 97 -5.70 -7.21 -19.59
C PHE A 97 -4.95 -7.34 -18.26
N TYR A 98 -5.44 -6.73 -17.18
CA TYR A 98 -4.80 -6.76 -15.87
C TYR A 98 -5.27 -7.91 -14.98
N THR A 99 -6.55 -8.30 -15.03
CA THR A 99 -7.07 -9.36 -14.14
C THR A 99 -6.51 -10.74 -14.48
N ASN A 100 -6.14 -10.99 -15.74
CA ASN A 100 -5.50 -12.24 -16.15
C ASN A 100 -4.05 -12.36 -15.64
N GLU A 101 -3.39 -11.23 -15.33
CA GLU A 101 -2.05 -11.19 -14.73
C GLU A 101 -1.99 -10.13 -13.63
N PRO A 102 -2.45 -10.43 -12.40
CA PRO A 102 -2.59 -9.43 -11.33
C PRO A 102 -1.31 -8.66 -10.98
N GLU A 103 -0.14 -9.28 -11.14
CA GLU A 103 1.16 -8.63 -10.95
C GLU A 103 1.41 -7.49 -11.94
N ARG A 104 0.76 -7.50 -13.11
CA ARG A 104 0.89 -6.45 -14.12
C ARG A 104 0.36 -5.12 -13.62
N TYR A 105 -0.82 -5.12 -12.99
CA TYR A 105 -1.43 -3.92 -12.42
C TYR A 105 -0.51 -3.30 -11.37
N LYS A 106 -0.02 -4.15 -10.46
CA LYS A 106 0.90 -3.74 -9.39
C LYS A 106 2.19 -3.17 -9.96
N LYS A 107 2.84 -3.89 -10.89
CA LYS A 107 4.10 -3.44 -11.51
C LYS A 107 3.97 -2.14 -12.30
N PHE A 108 2.83 -1.92 -12.96
CA PHE A 108 2.57 -0.68 -13.69
C PHE A 108 2.67 0.53 -12.76
N TRP A 109 1.95 0.49 -11.64
CA TRP A 109 1.97 1.58 -10.66
C TRP A 109 3.30 1.65 -9.91
N GLU A 110 3.92 0.51 -9.56
CA GLU A 110 5.26 0.49 -8.97
C GLU A 110 6.28 1.19 -9.88
N TYR A 111 6.26 0.95 -11.20
CA TYR A 111 7.20 1.60 -12.11
C TYR A 111 6.92 3.09 -12.30
N ILE A 112 5.66 3.53 -12.32
CA ILE A 112 5.33 4.97 -12.25
C ILE A 112 5.91 5.60 -10.98
N GLU A 113 5.65 5.01 -9.81
CA GLU A 113 6.18 5.51 -8.53
C GLU A 113 7.72 5.54 -8.54
N ARG A 114 8.35 4.57 -9.20
CA ARG A 114 9.82 4.51 -9.28
C ARG A 114 10.43 5.60 -10.16
N GLU A 115 9.72 6.07 -11.17
CA GLU A 115 10.10 7.24 -11.97
C GLU A 115 9.88 8.55 -11.19
N GLU A 116 9.02 8.57 -10.17
CA GLU A 116 8.87 9.70 -9.23
C GLU A 116 10.00 9.77 -8.18
N ILE A 117 10.84 8.74 -8.04
CA ILE A 117 11.93 8.71 -7.05
C ILE A 117 13.20 9.36 -7.64
N GLY A 118 13.85 10.21 -6.83
CA GLY A 118 15.13 10.84 -7.19
C GLY A 118 14.92 12.14 -7.96
N PHE A 119 15.50 12.25 -9.17
CA PHE A 119 15.10 13.30 -10.09
C PHE A 119 13.90 12.84 -10.90
N ASN A 120 12.69 13.11 -10.39
CA ASN A 120 11.41 12.79 -11.03
C ASN A 120 11.50 12.80 -12.56
N ASN A 121 11.07 11.71 -13.18
CA ASN A 121 11.11 11.51 -14.61
C ASN A 121 9.70 11.56 -15.20
N PHE A 122 9.12 12.76 -15.14
CA PHE A 122 7.77 13.02 -15.60
C PHE A 122 7.54 12.66 -17.07
N SER A 123 8.59 12.69 -17.91
CA SER A 123 8.52 12.18 -19.28
C SER A 123 8.24 10.67 -19.33
N ALA A 124 8.98 9.85 -18.56
CA ALA A 124 8.74 8.41 -18.49
C ALA A 124 7.38 8.07 -17.85
N ILE A 125 6.94 8.86 -16.86
CA ILE A 125 5.59 8.71 -16.28
C ILE A 125 4.54 9.00 -17.36
N SER A 126 4.72 10.06 -18.15
CA SER A 126 3.84 10.40 -19.27
C SER A 126 3.84 9.30 -20.35
N ASP A 127 4.97 8.63 -20.60
CA ASP A 127 5.06 7.50 -21.53
C ASP A 127 4.15 6.34 -21.08
N PHE A 128 4.20 5.95 -19.80
CA PHE A 128 3.29 4.94 -19.23
C PHE A 128 1.83 5.36 -19.30
N LEU A 129 1.55 6.58 -18.84
CA LEU A 129 0.18 7.09 -18.76
C LEU A 129 -0.45 7.22 -20.15
N ARG A 130 0.26 7.74 -21.16
CA ARG A 130 -0.29 7.85 -22.51
C ARG A 130 -0.61 6.49 -23.09
N ALA A 131 0.24 5.49 -22.83
CA ALA A 131 0.02 4.14 -23.32
C ALA A 131 -1.28 3.55 -22.74
N GLU A 132 -1.46 3.69 -21.43
CA GLU A 132 -2.65 3.18 -20.75
C GLU A 132 -3.93 3.96 -21.05
N ILE A 133 -3.86 5.29 -21.13
CA ILE A 133 -5.00 6.15 -21.50
C ILE A 133 -5.51 5.74 -22.89
N LEU A 134 -4.62 5.65 -23.86
CA LEU A 134 -4.98 5.29 -25.23
C LEU A 134 -5.44 3.83 -25.36
N ARG A 135 -4.87 2.92 -24.57
CA ARG A 135 -5.36 1.54 -24.49
C ARG A 135 -6.82 1.51 -24.01
N GLN A 136 -7.16 2.22 -22.93
CA GLN A 136 -8.52 2.18 -22.38
C GLN A 136 -9.52 3.00 -23.19
N GLU A 137 -9.11 4.15 -23.73
CA GLU A 137 -10.04 5.14 -24.26
C GLU A 137 -9.93 5.40 -25.76
N GLY A 138 -8.84 4.97 -26.39
CA GLY A 138 -8.47 5.41 -27.74
C GLY A 138 -8.35 6.92 -27.84
N GLY A 139 -8.55 7.46 -29.04
CA GLY A 139 -8.57 8.90 -29.31
C GLY A 139 -7.24 9.41 -29.85
N ASN A 140 -7.03 10.72 -29.71
CA ASN A 140 -5.87 11.44 -30.22
C ASN A 140 -5.06 11.99 -29.03
N TYR A 141 -3.84 11.53 -28.85
CA TYR A 141 -2.88 12.05 -27.88
C TYR A 141 -1.96 13.07 -28.54
N PHE A 142 -1.65 14.13 -27.79
CA PHE A 142 -0.65 15.13 -28.13
C PHE A 142 0.18 15.49 -26.89
N ASP A 143 1.49 15.62 -27.05
CA ASP A 143 2.30 16.37 -26.10
C ASP A 143 1.84 17.83 -26.05
N THR A 144 2.03 18.49 -24.91
CA THR A 144 1.47 19.84 -24.69
C THR A 144 2.18 20.95 -25.48
N ASP A 145 3.34 20.65 -26.06
CA ASP A 145 4.14 21.56 -26.90
C ASP A 145 3.85 21.44 -28.40
N ILE A 146 2.90 20.58 -28.80
CA ILE A 146 2.39 20.56 -30.17
C ILE A 146 1.66 21.89 -30.47
N ILE A 147 1.99 22.47 -31.63
CA ILE A 147 1.35 23.67 -32.16
C ILE A 147 0.26 23.23 -33.14
N PHE A 148 -0.94 23.78 -32.96
CA PHE A 148 -2.08 23.55 -33.83
C PHE A 148 -2.26 24.76 -34.76
N ILE A 149 -2.25 24.53 -36.07
CA ILE A 149 -2.48 25.58 -37.07
C ILE A 149 -4.00 25.66 -37.28
N ILE A 150 -4.62 26.67 -36.65
CA ILE A 150 -6.08 26.83 -36.58
C ILE A 150 -6.50 28.20 -37.12
N ASP A 151 -7.52 28.19 -37.96
CA ASP A 151 -8.25 29.35 -38.48
C ASP A 151 -9.76 29.23 -38.19
N GLU A 152 -10.55 30.19 -38.66
CA GLU A 152 -12.01 30.19 -38.51
C GLU A 152 -12.73 29.00 -39.17
N ASN A 153 -12.13 28.38 -40.19
CA ASN A 153 -12.71 27.28 -40.95
C ASN A 153 -12.27 25.89 -40.46
N SER A 154 -11.29 25.86 -39.56
CA SER A 154 -10.72 24.64 -39.00
C SER A 154 -11.79 23.81 -38.31
N LYS A 155 -11.78 22.51 -38.62
CA LYS A 155 -12.73 21.53 -38.11
C LYS A 155 -11.99 20.23 -37.82
N LEU A 156 -12.11 19.75 -36.58
CA LEU A 156 -11.69 18.39 -36.24
C LEU A 156 -12.64 17.37 -36.88
N VAL A 157 -12.06 16.33 -37.47
CA VAL A 157 -12.74 15.20 -38.10
C VAL A 157 -12.03 13.95 -37.62
N SER A 158 -12.76 13.00 -37.04
CA SER A 158 -12.10 11.79 -36.54
C SER A 158 -11.62 10.92 -37.71
N ASP A 159 -10.38 10.44 -37.58
CA ASP A 159 -9.70 9.63 -38.59
C ASP A 159 -10.31 8.22 -38.67
N GLU A 160 -10.47 7.73 -39.90
CA GLU A 160 -10.72 6.31 -40.20
C GLU A 160 -9.39 5.66 -40.54
N LEU A 161 -8.88 4.84 -39.63
CA LEU A 161 -7.54 4.28 -39.73
C LEU A 161 -7.62 2.81 -40.14
N PRO A 162 -7.10 2.40 -41.32
CA PRO A 162 -7.16 1.01 -41.77
C PRO A 162 -6.49 0.02 -40.81
N PHE A 163 -5.50 0.50 -40.07
CA PHE A 163 -4.78 -0.27 -39.06
C PHE A 163 -5.22 0.05 -37.64
N GLY A 164 -6.25 0.88 -37.43
CA GLY A 164 -6.69 1.30 -36.09
C GLY A 164 -5.73 2.19 -35.33
N ILE A 165 -4.55 2.49 -35.89
CA ILE A 165 -3.51 3.33 -35.28
C ILE A 165 -2.81 4.18 -36.32
N LYS A 166 -2.41 5.38 -35.91
CA LYS A 166 -1.61 6.35 -36.65
C LYS A 166 -0.70 7.07 -35.65
N ILE A 167 0.57 7.20 -35.97
CA ILE A 167 1.58 7.71 -35.04
C ILE A 167 2.60 8.57 -35.75
N HIS A 168 3.20 9.51 -35.04
CA HIS A 168 4.37 10.22 -35.54
C HIS A 168 5.56 9.26 -35.60
N GLY A 169 5.99 8.89 -36.81
CA GLY A 169 7.10 7.99 -37.00
C GLY A 169 7.40 7.74 -38.47
N ASN A 170 8.56 7.15 -38.73
CA ASN A 170 9.01 6.77 -40.06
C ASN A 170 8.63 5.33 -40.38
N PHE A 171 8.12 5.10 -41.59
CA PHE A 171 7.80 3.76 -42.10
C PHE A 171 8.39 3.62 -43.50
N PHE A 172 9.25 2.60 -43.70
CA PHE A 172 9.94 2.38 -44.97
C PHE A 172 9.86 0.92 -45.37
N ASP A 173 9.35 0.62 -46.57
CA ASP A 173 9.42 -0.71 -47.16
C ASP A 173 9.02 -1.83 -46.18
N LYS A 174 7.84 -1.65 -45.56
CA LYS A 174 7.27 -2.55 -44.54
C LYS A 174 8.07 -2.71 -43.24
N ARG A 175 9.00 -1.79 -42.97
CA ARG A 175 9.73 -1.71 -41.70
C ARG A 175 9.32 -0.46 -40.94
N VAL A 176 9.20 -0.63 -39.64
CA VAL A 176 9.02 0.47 -38.69
C VAL A 176 10.40 1.09 -38.48
N GLY A 177 10.50 2.39 -38.71
CA GLY A 177 11.66 3.19 -38.33
C GLY A 177 11.44 3.82 -36.97
N ILE A 178 12.11 4.94 -36.71
CA ILE A 178 11.97 5.64 -35.43
C ILE A 178 10.53 6.15 -35.28
N VAL A 179 9.91 5.78 -34.17
CA VAL A 179 8.60 6.25 -33.72
C VAL A 179 8.78 7.26 -32.61
N ASN A 180 7.98 8.32 -32.60
CA ASN A 180 7.88 9.27 -31.49
C ASN A 180 6.52 9.15 -30.81
N GLY A 181 6.51 9.34 -29.49
CA GLY A 181 5.31 9.21 -28.65
C GLY A 181 4.57 10.52 -28.42
N ASP A 182 4.95 11.58 -29.11
CA ASP A 182 4.39 12.93 -28.98
C ASP A 182 3.01 13.07 -29.63
N ILE A 183 2.70 12.29 -30.67
CA ILE A 183 1.43 12.34 -31.40
C ILE A 183 0.97 10.93 -31.78
N ILE A 184 -0.20 10.52 -31.27
CA ILE A 184 -0.74 9.18 -31.48
C ILE A 184 -2.27 9.27 -31.65
N ALA A 185 -2.81 8.69 -32.71
CA ALA A 185 -4.24 8.46 -32.88
C ALA A 185 -4.50 6.95 -32.90
N VAL A 186 -5.41 6.45 -32.07
CA VAL A 186 -5.64 5.00 -31.95
C VAL A 186 -7.05 4.66 -31.49
N THR A 187 -7.53 3.49 -31.88
CA THR A 187 -8.79 2.92 -31.41
C THR A 187 -8.60 2.30 -30.01
N PRO A 188 -9.65 2.22 -29.17
CA PRO A 188 -9.52 1.63 -27.84
C PRO A 188 -9.19 0.13 -27.93
N ASN A 189 -8.48 -0.37 -26.94
CA ASN A 189 -7.98 -1.75 -26.82
C ASN A 189 -7.13 -2.21 -28.02
N HIS A 190 -6.44 -1.28 -28.67
CA HIS A 190 -5.61 -1.62 -29.82
C HIS A 190 -4.40 -2.50 -29.39
N PRO A 191 -4.09 -3.60 -30.11
CA PRO A 191 -3.02 -4.52 -29.74
C PRO A 191 -1.64 -3.88 -29.57
N VAL A 192 -1.34 -2.83 -30.34
CA VAL A 192 -0.09 -2.07 -30.20
C VAL A 192 0.00 -1.44 -28.82
N MET A 193 -1.08 -0.85 -28.29
CA MET A 193 -1.05 -0.19 -26.99
C MET A 193 -0.91 -1.21 -25.86
N GLU A 194 -1.56 -2.36 -25.97
CA GLU A 194 -1.37 -3.48 -25.05
C GLU A 194 0.07 -4.00 -25.04
N MET A 195 0.66 -4.18 -26.22
CA MET A 195 2.04 -4.62 -26.37
C MET A 195 3.02 -3.59 -25.82
N ALA A 196 2.81 -2.30 -26.12
CA ALA A 196 3.64 -1.21 -25.60
C ALA A 196 3.67 -1.22 -24.07
N VAL A 197 2.51 -1.36 -23.40
CA VAL A 197 2.46 -1.49 -21.93
C VAL A 197 3.27 -2.69 -21.45
N LYS A 198 3.12 -3.88 -22.06
CA LYS A 198 3.90 -5.08 -21.69
C LYS A 198 5.41 -4.85 -21.82
N LEU A 199 5.85 -4.34 -22.97
CA LEU A 199 7.25 -4.06 -23.25
C LEU A 199 7.83 -2.99 -22.31
N MET A 200 7.06 -1.95 -21.96
CA MET A 200 7.45 -0.97 -20.93
C MET A 200 7.75 -1.66 -19.59
N LEU A 201 6.86 -2.54 -19.13
CA LEU A 201 7.05 -3.26 -17.87
C LEU A 201 8.26 -4.20 -17.92
N GLU A 202 8.47 -4.90 -19.04
CA GLU A 202 9.63 -5.77 -19.25
C GLU A 202 10.93 -4.96 -19.25
N ARG A 203 10.94 -3.79 -19.90
CA ARG A 203 12.11 -2.90 -19.92
C ARG A 203 12.49 -2.43 -18.53
N HIS A 204 11.52 -1.96 -17.74
CA HIS A 204 11.76 -1.53 -16.37
C HIS A 204 12.19 -2.68 -15.47
N LYS A 205 11.62 -3.87 -15.65
CA LYS A 205 12.09 -5.08 -14.98
C LYS A 205 13.56 -5.37 -15.32
N SER A 206 13.93 -5.26 -16.58
CA SER A 206 15.32 -5.45 -17.00
C SER A 206 16.26 -4.43 -16.35
N TYR A 207 15.80 -3.20 -16.14
CA TYR A 207 16.58 -2.16 -15.46
C TYR A 207 16.80 -2.45 -13.97
N ASP A 208 15.87 -3.16 -13.35
CA ASP A 208 16.00 -3.60 -11.96
C ASP A 208 16.97 -4.75 -11.78
N ASP A 209 16.91 -5.72 -12.70
CA ASP A 209 17.71 -6.93 -12.64
C ASP A 209 19.15 -6.69 -13.13
N SER A 210 19.36 -5.68 -13.98
CA SER A 210 20.66 -5.41 -14.60
C SER A 210 21.58 -4.63 -13.66
N SER A 211 22.72 -5.22 -13.33
CA SER A 211 23.79 -4.50 -12.64
C SER A 211 24.37 -3.40 -13.54
N LEU A 212 24.78 -2.28 -12.94
CA LEU A 212 25.46 -1.23 -13.70
C LEU A 212 26.81 -1.69 -14.27
N PRO A 213 27.27 -1.16 -15.41
CA PRO A 213 28.64 -1.33 -15.87
C PRO A 213 29.66 -0.87 -14.80
N GLU A 214 30.83 -1.52 -14.73
CA GLU A 214 31.85 -1.26 -13.67
C GLU A 214 32.28 0.21 -13.58
N GLU A 215 32.33 0.91 -14.72
CA GLU A 215 32.61 2.35 -14.77
C GLU A 215 31.61 3.20 -13.98
N TYR A 216 30.35 2.75 -13.89
CA TYR A 216 29.29 3.41 -13.15
C TYR A 216 29.18 2.93 -11.70
N LYS A 217 29.54 1.67 -11.39
CA LYS A 217 29.52 1.17 -10.01
C LYS A 217 30.38 1.99 -9.06
N LYS A 218 31.50 2.57 -9.53
CA LYS A 218 32.31 3.51 -8.73
C LYS A 218 31.55 4.76 -8.30
N ARG A 219 30.58 5.20 -9.10
CA ARG A 219 29.77 6.39 -8.86
C ARG A 219 28.51 6.09 -8.04
N PHE A 220 27.88 4.93 -8.26
CA PHE A 220 26.55 4.63 -7.69
C PHE A 220 26.61 3.67 -6.50
N GLY A 221 27.67 2.85 -6.42
CA GLY A 221 27.81 1.80 -5.42
C GLY A 221 27.83 0.42 -6.08
N LEU A 222 28.39 -0.55 -5.35
CA LEU A 222 28.58 -1.92 -5.84
C LEU A 222 27.25 -2.64 -6.15
N TYR A 223 26.18 -2.24 -5.46
CA TYR A 223 24.86 -2.87 -5.52
C TYR A 223 23.83 -2.09 -6.35
N SER A 224 24.26 -1.06 -7.07
CA SER A 224 23.35 -0.25 -7.89
C SER A 224 22.99 -0.93 -9.21
N ASN A 225 21.75 -0.73 -9.62
CA ASN A 225 21.22 -1.25 -10.89
C ASN A 225 20.99 -0.15 -11.92
N THR A 226 20.63 -0.55 -13.15
CA THR A 226 20.34 0.35 -14.26
C THR A 226 19.22 1.34 -13.93
N MET A 227 18.22 0.93 -13.16
CA MET A 227 17.15 1.80 -12.70
C MET A 227 17.66 2.92 -11.76
N ASP A 228 18.64 2.64 -10.91
CA ASP A 228 19.28 3.65 -10.07
C ASP A 228 20.05 4.69 -10.91
N ALA A 229 20.70 4.27 -11.99
CA ALA A 229 21.34 5.22 -12.91
C ALA A 229 20.33 6.06 -13.70
N LYS A 230 19.14 5.51 -14.01
CA LYS A 230 18.05 6.24 -14.66
C LYS A 230 17.53 7.41 -13.81
N ARG A 231 17.54 7.27 -12.47
CA ARG A 231 17.03 8.27 -11.52
C ARG A 231 17.92 9.51 -11.31
N MET A 232 19.09 9.53 -11.92
CA MET A 232 20.08 10.58 -11.75
C MET A 232 19.71 11.85 -12.53
N PRO A 233 20.35 13.00 -12.24
CA PRO A 233 20.06 14.22 -12.99
C PRO A 233 20.50 14.00 -14.43
N TYR A 234 19.87 14.74 -15.34
CA TYR A 234 20.30 14.80 -16.72
C TYR A 234 21.79 15.18 -16.77
N GLN A 235 22.62 14.31 -17.37
CA GLN A 235 24.08 14.42 -17.30
C GLN A 235 24.67 15.37 -18.36
N GLY A 236 23.84 16.23 -18.97
CA GLY A 236 24.22 17.12 -20.06
C GLY A 236 24.48 16.38 -21.37
N ILE A 237 25.17 17.05 -22.31
CA ILE A 237 25.44 16.58 -23.69
C ILE A 237 26.66 15.64 -23.75
N LYS A 238 27.47 15.54 -22.69
CA LYS A 238 28.62 14.63 -22.69
C LYS A 238 28.12 13.17 -22.60
N PRO A 239 28.43 12.32 -23.59
CA PRO A 239 28.02 10.92 -23.53
C PRO A 239 28.75 10.16 -22.41
N PRO A 240 28.09 9.12 -21.84
CA PRO A 240 26.69 8.72 -22.10
C PRO A 240 25.69 9.42 -21.16
N ASN A 241 24.62 10.01 -21.73
CA ASN A 241 23.47 10.41 -20.92
C ASN A 241 22.57 9.19 -20.69
N ILE A 242 22.94 8.38 -19.69
CA ILE A 242 22.27 7.11 -19.38
C ILE A 242 20.76 7.32 -19.20
N ARG A 243 20.35 8.31 -18.41
CA ARG A 243 18.92 8.57 -18.16
C ARG A 243 18.13 8.82 -19.44
N ARG A 244 18.64 9.67 -20.35
CA ARG A 244 17.99 9.95 -21.63
C ARG A 244 17.78 8.66 -22.41
N ASN A 245 18.85 7.90 -22.56
CA ASN A 245 18.85 6.69 -23.37
C ASN A 245 17.86 5.66 -22.79
N LEU A 246 17.89 5.43 -21.48
CA LEU A 246 16.96 4.50 -20.81
C LEU A 246 15.51 4.99 -20.81
N THR A 247 15.27 6.30 -20.93
CA THR A 247 13.90 6.83 -21.09
C THR A 247 13.41 6.61 -22.50
N ILE A 248 14.23 6.93 -23.51
CA ILE A 248 13.91 6.67 -24.94
C ILE A 248 13.66 5.18 -25.18
N GLU A 249 14.54 4.35 -24.61
CA GLU A 249 14.51 2.90 -24.76
C GLU A 249 13.25 2.27 -24.13
N ALA A 250 12.68 2.89 -23.10
CA ALA A 250 11.46 2.42 -22.43
C ALA A 250 10.20 3.21 -22.81
N GLY A 251 10.27 4.14 -23.77
CA GLY A 251 9.16 4.96 -24.25
C GLY A 251 8.98 4.84 -25.78
N PRO A 252 9.61 5.72 -26.58
CA PRO A 252 9.62 5.61 -28.03
C PRO A 252 9.99 4.22 -28.60
N TYR A 253 11.05 3.58 -28.11
CA TYR A 253 11.52 2.30 -28.70
C TYR A 253 10.58 1.13 -28.41
N VAL A 254 9.94 1.09 -27.24
CA VAL A 254 8.92 0.06 -26.98
C VAL A 254 7.68 0.25 -27.84
N MET A 255 7.40 1.47 -28.29
CA MET A 255 6.33 1.74 -29.26
C MET A 255 6.73 1.28 -30.66
N GLU A 256 7.98 1.52 -31.07
CA GLU A 256 8.56 0.99 -32.30
C GLU A 256 8.49 -0.55 -32.33
N ASP A 257 8.96 -1.22 -31.27
CA ASP A 257 8.90 -2.68 -31.11
C ASP A 257 7.45 -3.21 -31.17
N ALA A 258 6.51 -2.53 -30.51
CA ALA A 258 5.10 -2.90 -30.50
C ALA A 258 4.46 -2.77 -31.90
N MET A 259 4.77 -1.68 -32.61
CA MET A 259 4.35 -1.46 -33.99
C MET A 259 4.94 -2.51 -34.94
N GLU A 260 6.23 -2.81 -34.83
CA GLU A 260 6.90 -3.81 -35.67
C GLU A 260 6.30 -5.20 -35.45
N SER A 261 6.04 -5.57 -34.19
CA SER A 261 5.38 -6.83 -33.84
C SER A 261 3.97 -6.93 -34.43
N PHE A 262 3.18 -5.86 -34.33
CA PHE A 262 1.83 -5.80 -34.87
C PHE A 262 1.82 -5.92 -36.40
N LEU A 263 2.66 -5.18 -37.11
CA LEU A 263 2.70 -5.18 -38.57
C LEU A 263 3.29 -6.47 -39.13
N SER A 264 4.25 -7.08 -38.44
CA SER A 264 4.78 -8.41 -38.83
C SER A 264 3.73 -9.52 -38.68
N SER A 265 2.81 -9.37 -37.72
CA SER A 265 1.75 -10.35 -37.46
C SER A 265 0.53 -10.15 -38.38
N ASN A 266 0.26 -8.92 -38.79
CA ASN A 266 -0.82 -8.58 -39.71
C ASN A 266 -0.30 -8.57 -41.15
N LYS A 267 -0.50 -9.67 -41.88
CA LYS A 267 -0.15 -9.79 -43.31
C LYS A 267 -0.99 -8.90 -44.23
N THR A 268 -1.73 -7.93 -43.71
CA THR A 268 -2.63 -7.10 -44.49
C THR A 268 -1.84 -6.23 -45.46
N GLU A 269 -2.20 -6.34 -46.74
CA GLU A 269 -1.82 -5.35 -47.74
C GLU A 269 -2.57 -4.07 -47.40
N GLY A 270 -1.85 -3.05 -46.95
CA GLY A 270 -2.41 -1.74 -46.64
C GLY A 270 -1.41 -0.66 -46.99
N ASP A 271 -1.92 0.55 -47.19
CA ASP A 271 -1.09 1.72 -47.42
C ASP A 271 -0.42 2.13 -46.10
N TRP A 272 0.88 1.86 -46.00
CA TRP A 272 1.70 2.18 -44.82
C TRP A 272 1.74 3.69 -44.55
N ASP A 273 1.43 4.52 -45.55
CA ASP A 273 1.34 5.96 -45.39
C ASP A 273 0.15 6.36 -44.49
N THR A 274 -0.81 5.46 -44.25
CA THR A 274 -1.92 5.69 -43.31
C THR A 274 -1.50 5.54 -41.84
N LEU A 275 -0.34 4.91 -41.57
CA LEU A 275 0.22 4.76 -40.22
C LEU A 275 0.96 6.00 -39.74
N ARG A 276 1.41 6.86 -40.65
CA ARG A 276 2.24 8.03 -40.32
C ARG A 276 1.44 9.31 -40.22
N VAL A 277 1.76 10.15 -39.24
CA VAL A 277 1.23 11.52 -39.14
C VAL A 277 1.92 12.46 -40.14
N THR A 278 3.15 12.16 -40.56
CA THR A 278 4.04 13.06 -41.30
C THR A 278 4.52 12.45 -42.61
N GLN A 279 4.87 13.28 -43.59
CA GLN A 279 5.47 12.84 -44.87
C GLN A 279 7.00 13.09 -44.93
N GLY A 280 7.67 13.35 -43.80
CA GLY A 280 9.10 13.72 -43.73
C GLY A 280 9.89 12.93 -42.68
N GLY A 281 11.22 13.03 -42.73
CA GLY A 281 12.10 12.41 -41.74
C GLY A 281 11.90 12.96 -40.32
N ILE A 282 12.55 12.35 -39.32
CA ILE A 282 12.38 12.65 -37.87
C ILE A 282 13.09 13.96 -37.47
N ASP A 283 13.15 14.95 -38.35
CA ASP A 283 13.63 16.27 -37.94
C ASP A 283 12.62 16.87 -36.95
N TYR A 284 13.13 17.52 -35.90
CA TYR A 284 12.36 18.01 -34.75
C TYR A 284 11.32 19.09 -35.09
N ASP A 285 11.33 19.59 -36.34
CA ASP A 285 10.37 20.53 -36.88
C ASP A 285 9.68 19.88 -38.09
N PHE A 286 8.44 19.43 -37.91
CA PHE A 286 7.66 18.83 -38.99
C PHE A 286 6.26 19.41 -39.05
N LYS A 287 5.63 19.28 -40.21
CA LYS A 287 4.20 19.55 -40.43
C LYS A 287 3.47 18.27 -40.79
N GLY A 288 2.32 18.06 -40.16
CA GLY A 288 1.50 16.86 -40.36
C GLY A 288 0.01 17.17 -40.29
N TYR A 289 -0.80 16.17 -40.62
CA TYR A 289 -2.26 16.26 -40.50
C TYR A 289 -2.79 15.08 -39.68
N ILE A 290 -3.60 15.40 -38.68
CA ILE A 290 -4.29 14.42 -37.83
C ILE A 290 -5.61 14.99 -37.39
N ALA A 291 -6.64 14.15 -37.31
CA ALA A 291 -7.99 14.56 -37.01
C ALA A 291 -8.49 15.76 -37.85
N GLY A 292 -8.06 15.88 -39.12
CA GLY A 292 -8.43 16.97 -40.01
C GLY A 292 -7.79 18.34 -39.73
N ILE A 293 -6.81 18.43 -38.83
CA ILE A 293 -6.09 19.68 -38.53
C ILE A 293 -4.60 19.57 -38.85
N GLU A 294 -4.02 20.67 -39.32
CA GLU A 294 -2.57 20.79 -39.50
C GLU A 294 -1.90 21.04 -38.15
N ILE A 295 -0.81 20.32 -37.90
CA ILE A 295 -0.03 20.39 -36.67
C ILE A 295 1.44 20.61 -36.98
N GLU A 296 2.13 21.26 -36.07
CA GLU A 296 3.57 21.44 -36.08
C GLU A 296 4.13 21.00 -34.72
N ALA A 297 5.02 20.02 -34.71
CA ALA A 297 5.71 19.64 -33.48
C ALA A 297 6.98 20.47 -33.36
N HIS A 298 7.20 21.02 -32.15
CA HIS A 298 8.48 21.62 -31.79
C HIS A 298 8.91 21.08 -30.44
N CYS A 299 10.03 20.38 -30.41
CA CYS A 299 10.67 20.04 -29.14
C CYS A 299 11.31 21.32 -28.57
N ASP A 300 10.67 21.91 -27.55
CA ASP A 300 11.18 23.15 -26.96
C ASP A 300 12.50 22.96 -26.18
N ASN A 301 12.95 21.70 -26.05
CA ASN A 301 14.19 21.28 -25.39
C ASN A 301 14.36 21.89 -23.99
N THR A 302 13.30 22.42 -23.37
CA THR A 302 13.40 23.17 -22.13
C THR A 302 13.81 22.25 -20.98
N TRP A 303 13.45 20.97 -21.07
CA TRP A 303 13.86 19.90 -20.17
C TRP A 303 15.37 19.58 -20.23
N LEU A 304 16.03 19.81 -21.38
CA LEU A 304 17.48 19.70 -21.54
C LEU A 304 18.24 20.91 -20.98
N SER A 305 17.59 22.08 -21.00
CA SER A 305 18.24 23.37 -20.77
C SER A 305 18.34 23.80 -19.29
N LYS A 306 17.56 23.18 -18.40
CA LYS A 306 17.58 23.55 -16.97
C LYS A 306 18.92 23.17 -16.37
N LYS A 307 19.81 24.16 -16.26
CA LYS A 307 20.92 24.12 -15.30
C LYS A 307 20.30 23.74 -13.96
N THR A 308 20.71 22.59 -13.42
CA THR A 308 20.34 22.19 -12.07
C THR A 308 20.57 23.38 -11.14
N LYS A 309 19.60 23.67 -10.26
CA LYS A 309 19.82 24.70 -9.26
C LYS A 309 21.10 24.30 -8.50
N LYS A 310 22.05 25.23 -8.36
CA LYS A 310 23.31 24.98 -7.67
C LYS A 310 23.01 24.39 -6.29
N GLY A 311 23.37 23.13 -6.05
CA GLY A 311 23.10 22.41 -4.79
C GLY A 311 21.90 21.45 -4.80
N GLN A 312 21.18 21.27 -5.92
CA GLN A 312 20.15 20.23 -6.03
C GLN A 312 20.82 18.84 -5.92
N MET A 313 20.62 18.16 -4.79
CA MET A 313 21.19 16.84 -4.55
C MET A 313 20.50 15.78 -5.41
N ALA A 314 21.23 14.72 -5.72
CA ALA A 314 20.72 13.67 -6.59
C ALA A 314 19.67 12.76 -5.97
N PHE A 315 19.76 12.66 -4.66
CA PHE A 315 18.77 12.10 -3.79
C PHE A 315 18.44 13.20 -2.80
N ASP A 316 17.37 13.94 -3.06
CA ASP A 316 16.78 14.73 -2.01
C ASP A 316 15.87 13.80 -1.20
N THR A 317 16.38 13.27 -0.08
CA THR A 317 15.56 12.46 0.83
C THR A 317 14.39 13.25 1.40
N HIS A 318 14.44 14.59 1.35
CA HIS A 318 13.27 15.44 1.65
C HIS A 318 12.22 15.41 0.53
N ALA A 319 12.56 15.07 -0.73
CA ALA A 319 11.59 14.87 -1.81
C ALA A 319 10.82 13.53 -1.70
N ILE A 320 11.34 12.57 -0.93
CA ILE A 320 10.61 11.34 -0.56
C ILE A 320 9.49 11.65 0.46
N ALA A 321 9.63 12.70 1.27
CA ALA A 321 8.65 13.04 2.30
C ALA A 321 7.29 13.55 1.76
N PRO A 322 7.21 14.35 0.66
CA PRO A 322 5.96 14.70 0.00
C PRO A 322 5.23 13.54 -0.68
N LEU A 323 5.93 12.52 -1.19
CA LEU A 323 5.30 11.34 -1.81
C LEU A 323 4.40 10.58 -0.80
N ARG A 324 4.68 10.70 0.51
CA ARG A 324 3.83 10.17 1.58
C ARG A 324 2.54 10.97 1.83
N ARG A 325 2.34 12.13 1.20
CA ARG A 325 1.14 12.99 1.38
C ARG A 325 -0.02 12.67 0.42
N LYS A 326 0.14 11.79 -0.58
CA LYS A 326 -0.91 11.52 -1.59
C LYS A 326 -2.05 10.56 -1.15
N PHE A 327 -2.08 10.10 0.11
CA PHE A 327 -3.28 9.49 0.69
C PHE A 327 -4.06 10.52 1.53
N ASN A 328 -4.51 11.60 0.92
CA ASN A 328 -5.51 12.48 1.51
C ASN A 328 -6.89 11.95 1.14
N ILE A 329 -7.44 11.09 2.01
CA ILE A 329 -8.89 10.96 2.16
C ILE A 329 -9.36 12.31 2.71
N GLU A 330 -10.31 12.94 2.02
CA GLU A 330 -10.89 14.22 2.42
C GLU A 330 -11.30 14.21 3.90
N SER A 331 -10.80 15.21 4.63
CA SER A 331 -10.80 15.32 6.09
C SER A 331 -12.16 15.60 6.76
N THR A 332 -13.28 15.21 6.17
CA THR A 332 -14.60 15.52 6.75
C THR A 332 -15.16 14.45 7.70
N ASN A 333 -14.57 13.24 7.80
CA ASN A 333 -15.03 12.20 8.74
C ASN A 333 -13.92 11.29 9.31
N LEU A 334 -12.77 11.84 9.73
CA LEU A 334 -11.77 11.04 10.44
C LEU A 334 -12.29 10.62 11.82
N SER A 335 -12.13 9.33 12.15
CA SER A 335 -12.48 8.83 13.47
C SER A 335 -11.65 9.55 14.54
N SER A 336 -12.16 9.61 15.78
CA SER A 336 -11.42 10.21 16.90
C SER A 336 -10.03 9.59 17.11
N HIS A 337 -9.81 8.38 16.61
CA HIS A 337 -8.53 7.67 16.68
C HIS A 337 -7.56 8.11 15.59
N ASP A 338 -8.04 8.36 14.37
CA ASP A 338 -7.19 8.85 13.29
C ASP A 338 -6.72 10.29 13.56
N LYS A 339 -7.57 11.13 14.16
CA LYS A 339 -7.16 12.46 14.65
C LYS A 339 -6.06 12.38 15.72
N LYS A 340 -6.14 11.41 16.63
CA LYS A 340 -5.08 11.17 17.63
C LYS A 340 -3.80 10.64 17.00
N TYR A 341 -3.91 9.80 15.97
CA TYR A 341 -2.77 9.33 15.18
C TYR A 341 -2.03 10.48 14.52
N ASP A 342 -2.74 11.38 13.82
CA ASP A 342 -2.13 12.50 13.10
C ASP A 342 -1.45 13.49 14.06
N GLN A 343 -2.06 13.73 15.22
CA GLN A 343 -1.47 14.54 16.29
C GLN A 343 -0.19 13.92 16.83
N LEU A 344 -0.21 12.61 17.13
CA LEU A 344 0.97 11.88 17.57
C LEU A 344 2.08 11.91 16.51
N PHE A 345 1.73 11.65 15.26
CA PHE A 345 2.66 11.60 14.14
C PHE A 345 3.34 12.96 13.94
N SER A 346 2.57 14.04 13.97
CA SER A 346 3.07 15.41 13.89
C SER A 346 4.00 15.75 15.05
N GLU A 347 3.66 15.32 16.27
CA GLU A 347 4.47 15.56 17.47
C GLU A 347 5.80 14.79 17.44
N ILE A 348 5.79 13.54 16.98
CA ILE A 348 7.03 12.75 16.78
C ILE A 348 7.93 13.42 15.74
N HIS A 349 7.37 13.88 14.62
CA HIS A 349 8.13 14.60 13.61
C HIS A 349 8.72 15.90 14.15
N ARG A 350 7.95 16.66 14.93
CA ARG A 350 8.40 17.90 15.58
C ARG A 350 9.55 17.65 16.55
N LEU A 351 9.46 16.59 17.37
CA LEU A 351 10.52 16.20 18.30
C LEU A 351 11.79 15.78 17.56
N LEU A 352 11.67 14.95 16.52
CA LEU A 352 12.83 14.44 15.77
C LEU A 352 13.54 15.54 14.97
N ALA A 353 12.80 16.51 14.45
CA ALA A 353 13.36 17.63 13.67
C ALA A 353 14.02 18.73 14.52
N ASN A 354 13.90 18.70 15.86
CA ASN A 354 14.44 19.74 16.73
C ASN A 354 15.74 19.29 17.42
N ASP A 355 16.88 19.72 16.89
CA ASP A 355 18.21 19.35 17.40
C ASP A 355 18.54 19.93 18.78
N LYS A 356 17.73 20.84 19.31
CA LYS A 356 17.91 21.42 20.65
C LYS A 356 17.27 20.59 21.76
N ILE A 357 16.49 19.55 21.43
CA ILE A 357 15.84 18.70 22.42
C ILE A 357 16.77 17.53 22.77
N GLU A 358 17.46 17.66 23.91
CA GLU A 358 18.12 16.52 24.53
C GLU A 358 17.09 15.42 24.81
N ASN A 359 17.43 14.17 24.47
CA ASN A 359 16.55 13.01 24.59
C ASN A 359 15.30 13.00 23.69
N LYS A 360 15.29 13.75 22.56
CA LYS A 360 14.19 13.73 21.57
C LYS A 360 13.72 12.32 21.18
N HIS A 361 14.66 11.38 21.05
CA HIS A 361 14.35 9.98 20.76
C HIS A 361 13.57 9.28 21.89
N GLN A 362 13.97 9.47 23.16
CA GLN A 362 13.28 8.87 24.31
C GLN A 362 11.87 9.44 24.49
N ALA A 363 11.69 10.73 24.21
CA ALA A 363 10.39 11.39 24.20
C ALA A 363 9.48 10.81 23.11
N SER A 364 9.98 10.72 21.86
CA SER A 364 9.27 10.08 20.75
C SER A 364 8.90 8.62 21.05
N PHE A 365 9.80 7.86 21.69
CA PHE A 365 9.51 6.49 22.12
C PHE A 365 8.40 6.40 23.15
N THR A 366 8.39 7.29 24.13
CA THR A 366 7.36 7.31 25.18
C THR A 366 5.98 7.61 24.57
N LEU A 367 5.92 8.55 23.62
CA LEU A 367 4.70 8.88 22.89
C LEU A 367 4.17 7.69 22.08
N ILE A 368 5.04 7.00 21.33
CA ILE A 368 4.68 5.81 20.55
C ILE A 368 4.19 4.69 21.46
N HIS A 369 4.91 4.42 22.56
CA HIS A 369 4.55 3.38 23.51
C HIS A 369 3.16 3.63 24.14
N ASN A 370 2.89 4.86 24.59
CA ASN A 370 1.61 5.22 25.17
C ASN A 370 0.48 5.07 24.16
N TYR A 371 0.67 5.56 22.94
CA TYR A 371 -0.31 5.44 21.87
C TYR A 371 -0.64 3.98 21.52
N ILE A 372 0.39 3.13 21.39
CA ILE A 372 0.24 1.70 21.11
C ILE A 372 -0.49 0.99 22.24
N THR A 373 -0.22 1.38 23.48
CA THR A 373 -0.86 0.82 24.67
C THR A 373 -2.34 1.19 24.75
N GLU A 374 -2.70 2.39 24.31
CA GLU A 374 -4.06 2.92 24.34
C GLU A 374 -4.93 2.46 23.17
N THR A 375 -4.42 2.44 21.94
CA THR A 375 -5.25 2.31 20.74
C THR A 375 -5.34 0.90 20.18
N ASN A 376 -4.32 0.06 20.41
CA ASN A 376 -4.28 -1.33 19.95
C ASN A 376 -4.52 -1.51 18.42
N ARG A 377 -4.16 -0.50 17.61
CA ARG A 377 -4.33 -0.46 16.14
C ARG A 377 -3.06 -0.92 15.42
N GLN A 378 -3.14 -2.02 14.68
CA GLN A 378 -1.99 -2.62 13.98
C GLN A 378 -1.49 -1.77 12.81
N ASP A 379 -2.41 -1.19 12.04
CA ASP A 379 -2.13 -0.32 10.89
C ASP A 379 -1.34 0.93 11.29
N HIS A 380 -1.72 1.56 12.41
CA HIS A 380 -0.99 2.71 12.95
C HIS A 380 0.40 2.32 13.47
N LEU A 381 0.52 1.12 14.04
CA LEU A 381 1.76 0.60 14.59
C LEU A 381 2.79 0.31 13.50
N GLU A 382 2.37 -0.32 12.41
CA GLU A 382 3.23 -0.58 11.24
C GLU A 382 3.73 0.73 10.61
N ARG A 383 2.87 1.76 10.52
CA ARG A 383 3.25 3.07 10.02
C ARG A 383 4.24 3.79 10.94
N LEU A 384 4.02 3.81 12.25
CA LEU A 384 4.94 4.43 13.22
C LEU A 384 6.31 3.74 13.24
N VAL A 385 6.34 2.42 13.09
CA VAL A 385 7.56 1.62 12.97
C VAL A 385 8.32 1.98 11.70
N SER A 386 7.63 2.18 10.57
CA SER A 386 8.27 2.58 9.31
C SER A 386 8.96 3.96 9.41
N VAL A 387 8.43 4.88 10.21
CA VAL A 387 9.04 6.20 10.46
C VAL A 387 10.30 6.09 11.30
N LEU A 388 10.28 5.26 12.34
CA LEU A 388 11.45 5.03 13.18
C LEU A 388 12.56 4.30 12.41
N ILE A 389 12.22 3.29 11.61
CA ILE A 389 13.20 2.50 10.85
C ILE A 389 13.77 3.27 9.65
N GLY A 390 12.96 4.12 9.01
CA GLY A 390 13.36 4.93 7.86
C GLY A 390 14.25 6.12 8.18
N ASN A 391 14.48 6.43 9.46
CA ASN A 391 15.33 7.53 9.88
C ASN A 391 16.80 7.06 10.06
N PRO A 392 17.79 7.67 9.37
CA PRO A 392 19.18 7.24 9.40
C PRO A 392 19.80 7.20 10.81
N ASP A 393 19.40 8.11 11.70
CA ASP A 393 19.90 8.18 13.09
C ASP A 393 19.53 6.93 13.90
N TYR A 394 18.46 6.22 13.50
CA TYR A 394 18.01 4.98 14.14
C TYR A 394 18.74 3.73 13.64
N GLN A 395 19.32 3.75 12.44
CA GLN A 395 20.18 2.65 11.99
C GLN A 395 21.44 2.54 12.87
N TYR A 396 21.93 3.67 13.37
CA TYR A 396 23.07 3.73 14.30
C TYR A 396 22.70 3.30 15.73
N LEU A 397 21.52 3.69 16.23
CA LEU A 397 21.03 3.33 17.57
C LEU A 397 20.64 1.85 17.74
N ARG A 398 20.42 1.12 16.64
CA ARG A 398 20.10 -0.32 16.63
C ARG A 398 21.21 -1.19 17.24
N LEU A 399 22.43 -0.67 17.31
CA LEU A 399 23.61 -1.39 17.77
C LEU A 399 23.95 -1.17 19.25
N GLU A 400 23.41 -0.14 19.92
CA GLU A 400 23.95 0.27 21.23
C GLU A 400 22.95 0.41 22.39
N LYS A 401 21.62 0.43 22.17
CA LYS A 401 20.65 0.64 23.27
C LYS A 401 19.67 -0.53 23.52
N PRO A 402 19.65 -1.12 24.74
CA PRO A 402 18.80 -2.27 25.10
C PRO A 402 17.29 -2.07 24.87
N GLY A 403 16.76 -0.86 25.09
CA GLY A 403 15.31 -0.59 25.03
C GLY A 403 14.69 -0.68 23.62
N LEU A 404 15.48 -0.49 22.56
CA LEU A 404 14.98 -0.57 21.18
C LEU A 404 14.73 -2.02 20.75
N ASN A 405 15.61 -2.94 21.17
CA ASN A 405 15.45 -4.37 20.91
C ASN A 405 14.25 -4.97 21.66
N GLU A 406 14.00 -4.51 22.89
CA GLU A 406 12.82 -4.90 23.66
C GLU A 406 11.51 -4.41 23.02
N LEU A 407 11.48 -3.18 22.48
CA LEU A 407 10.31 -2.64 21.79
C LEU A 407 10.06 -3.34 20.45
N VAL A 408 11.10 -3.58 19.65
CA VAL A 408 11.00 -4.34 18.40
C VAL A 408 10.52 -5.77 18.67
N ALA A 409 11.02 -6.42 19.73
CA ALA A 409 10.56 -7.73 20.15
C ALA A 409 9.09 -7.71 20.63
N LEU A 410 8.67 -6.68 21.39
CA LEU A 410 7.29 -6.50 21.83
C LEU A 410 6.33 -6.26 20.66
N ILE A 411 6.76 -5.45 19.69
CA ILE A 411 6.03 -5.12 18.46
C ILE A 411 5.86 -6.37 17.60
N ASN A 412 6.93 -7.12 17.35
CA ASN A 412 6.88 -8.35 16.56
C ASN A 412 5.97 -9.40 17.22
N LYS A 413 6.05 -9.55 18.54
CA LYS A 413 5.15 -10.46 19.29
C LYS A 413 3.68 -10.05 19.22
N LYS A 414 3.38 -8.74 19.25
CA LYS A 414 1.99 -8.25 19.08
C LYS A 414 1.50 -8.47 17.65
N ILE A 415 2.33 -8.23 16.63
CA ILE A 415 1.98 -8.47 15.22
C ILE A 415 1.67 -9.96 14.99
N GLU A 416 2.47 -10.88 15.52
CA GLU A 416 2.22 -12.33 15.44
C GLU A 416 0.89 -12.73 16.10
N TYR A 417 0.56 -12.12 17.24
CA TYR A 417 -0.73 -12.34 17.91
C TYR A 417 -1.93 -11.87 17.09
N PHE A 418 -1.85 -10.69 16.47
CA PHE A 418 -2.95 -10.18 15.64
C PHE A 418 -3.16 -11.00 14.38
N LYS A 419 -2.06 -11.38 13.69
CA LYS A 419 -2.11 -12.27 12.53
C LYS A 419 -2.77 -13.60 12.87
N LEU A 420 -2.46 -14.18 14.03
CA LEU A 420 -3.10 -15.42 14.48
C LEU A 420 -4.61 -15.25 14.71
N ILE A 421 -5.03 -14.15 15.34
CA ILE A 421 -6.46 -13.88 15.57
C ILE A 421 -7.19 -13.70 14.24
N GLU A 422 -6.61 -12.98 13.30
CA GLU A 422 -7.19 -12.76 11.98
C GLU A 422 -7.35 -14.07 11.21
N ILE A 423 -6.31 -14.92 11.19
CA ILE A 423 -6.38 -16.26 10.59
C ILE A 423 -7.48 -17.10 11.25
N LEU A 424 -7.58 -17.10 12.58
CA LEU A 424 -8.62 -17.85 13.29
C LEU A 424 -10.03 -17.29 13.01
N GLN A 425 -10.19 -15.98 12.90
CA GLN A 425 -11.46 -15.35 12.55
C GLN A 425 -11.87 -15.66 11.11
N THR A 426 -10.92 -15.69 10.17
CA THR A 426 -11.16 -16.09 8.78
C THR A 426 -11.64 -17.54 8.71
N ILE A 427 -10.95 -18.47 9.40
CA ILE A 427 -11.35 -19.89 9.47
C ILE A 427 -12.75 -20.03 10.10
N LEU A 428 -13.07 -19.22 11.12
CA LEU A 428 -14.37 -19.28 11.79
C LEU A 428 -15.52 -18.73 10.93
N LYS A 429 -15.27 -17.65 10.19
CA LYS A 429 -16.27 -16.98 9.33
C LYS A 429 -16.52 -17.70 8.01
N ASP A 430 -15.63 -18.58 7.58
CA ASP A 430 -15.80 -19.34 6.36
C ASP A 430 -17.02 -20.27 6.46
N THR A 431 -18.11 -19.95 5.77
CA THR A 431 -19.34 -20.74 5.79
C THR A 431 -19.26 -22.02 4.97
N THR A 432 -18.20 -22.20 4.17
CA THR A 432 -18.01 -23.36 3.30
C THR A 432 -17.38 -24.54 4.02
N LEU A 433 -16.67 -24.29 5.14
CA LEU A 433 -16.04 -25.32 5.95
C LEU A 433 -17.00 -25.88 7.00
N GLU A 434 -17.09 -27.20 7.06
CA GLU A 434 -17.76 -27.87 8.19
C GLU A 434 -16.98 -27.65 9.50
N LEU A 435 -17.68 -27.73 10.64
CA LEU A 435 -17.07 -27.52 11.96
C LEU A 435 -15.89 -28.48 12.24
N SER A 436 -15.93 -29.69 11.69
CA SER A 436 -14.85 -30.70 11.76
C SER A 436 -13.58 -30.23 11.03
N GLU A 437 -13.71 -29.59 9.88
CA GLU A 437 -12.60 -29.06 9.09
C GLU A 437 -12.05 -27.76 9.68
N LYS A 438 -12.93 -26.84 10.13
CA LYS A 438 -12.51 -25.64 10.88
C LYS A 438 -11.63 -26.01 12.07
N LYS A 439 -12.01 -27.06 12.81
CA LYS A 439 -11.24 -27.64 13.91
C LYS A 439 -9.87 -28.15 13.45
N LYS A 440 -9.81 -28.91 12.36
CA LYS A 440 -8.56 -29.45 11.79
C LYS A 440 -7.55 -28.35 11.46
N HIS A 441 -8.01 -27.19 10.98
CA HIS A 441 -7.13 -26.06 10.63
C HIS A 441 -6.81 -25.14 11.83
N ALA A 442 -7.75 -24.89 12.72
CA ALA A 442 -7.55 -23.99 13.86
C ALA A 442 -6.69 -24.63 14.98
N TYR A 443 -6.81 -25.95 15.22
CA TYR A 443 -6.15 -26.59 16.37
C TYR A 443 -4.62 -26.54 16.36
N PRO A 444 -3.91 -26.83 15.25
CA PRO A 444 -2.45 -26.75 15.24
C PRO A 444 -1.96 -25.33 15.52
N LEU A 445 -2.67 -24.31 15.03
CA LEU A 445 -2.34 -22.90 15.23
C LEU A 445 -2.53 -22.48 16.69
N ILE A 446 -3.66 -22.83 17.29
CA ILE A 446 -3.96 -22.56 18.71
C ILE A 446 -2.96 -23.30 19.61
N SER A 447 -2.70 -24.58 19.34
CA SER A 447 -1.78 -25.40 20.12
C SER A 447 -0.35 -24.86 20.03
N ASN A 448 0.13 -24.55 18.81
CA ASN A 448 1.47 -24.01 18.62
C ASN A 448 1.64 -22.67 19.36
N PHE A 449 0.66 -21.77 19.24
CA PHE A 449 0.71 -20.49 19.93
C PHE A 449 0.72 -20.64 21.45
N VAL A 450 -0.15 -21.48 22.03
CA VAL A 450 -0.18 -21.68 23.49
C VAL A 450 1.11 -22.32 24.01
N MET A 451 1.75 -23.19 23.21
CA MET A 451 2.99 -23.86 23.59
C MET A 451 4.24 -22.97 23.44
N THR A 452 4.22 -22.03 22.50
CA THR A 452 5.38 -21.16 22.19
C THR A 452 5.28 -19.77 22.82
N ALA A 453 4.08 -19.31 23.18
CA ALA A 453 3.90 -18.02 23.84
C ALA A 453 4.46 -18.06 25.27
N ASN A 454 5.44 -17.19 25.52
CA ASN A 454 6.06 -16.99 26.82
C ASN A 454 5.55 -15.74 27.56
N ASP A 455 4.55 -15.04 27.02
CA ASP A 455 3.96 -13.83 27.61
C ASP A 455 2.67 -14.17 28.39
N PRO A 456 2.68 -14.02 29.73
CA PRO A 456 1.52 -14.24 30.58
C PRO A 456 0.27 -13.43 30.23
N GLN A 457 0.44 -12.17 29.84
CA GLN A 457 -0.68 -11.27 29.56
C GLN A 457 -1.33 -11.63 28.23
N LEU A 458 -0.51 -11.99 27.24
CA LEU A 458 -0.96 -12.43 25.92
C LEU A 458 -1.75 -13.75 26.02
N LEU A 459 -1.24 -14.72 26.78
CA LEU A 459 -1.90 -15.99 27.05
C LEU A 459 -3.22 -15.81 27.81
N ASN A 460 -3.27 -14.91 28.80
CA ASN A 460 -4.50 -14.63 29.55
C ASN A 460 -5.58 -13.99 28.66
N ARG A 461 -5.21 -13.03 27.81
CA ARG A 461 -6.13 -12.40 26.85
C ARG A 461 -6.64 -13.40 25.81
N PHE A 462 -5.76 -14.25 25.30
CA PHE A 462 -6.13 -15.33 24.40
C PHE A 462 -7.11 -16.32 25.07
N SER A 463 -6.86 -16.68 26.33
CA SER A 463 -7.79 -17.52 27.10
C SER A 463 -9.17 -16.88 27.31
N LEU A 464 -9.24 -15.56 27.50
CA LEU A 464 -10.52 -14.85 27.64
C LEU A 464 -11.31 -14.87 26.31
N LYS A 465 -10.63 -14.62 25.18
CA LYS A 465 -11.27 -14.75 23.86
C LYS A 465 -11.70 -16.17 23.53
N LEU A 466 -10.94 -17.19 23.96
CA LEU A 466 -11.32 -18.60 23.79
C LEU A 466 -12.59 -18.98 24.56
N GLN A 467 -12.98 -18.21 25.58
CA GLN A 467 -14.20 -18.43 26.35
C GLN A 467 -15.43 -17.72 25.76
N GLU A 468 -15.26 -16.87 24.74
CA GLU A 468 -16.38 -16.31 23.98
C GLU A 468 -17.10 -17.43 23.20
N ASP A 469 -18.42 -17.30 23.02
CA ASP A 469 -19.26 -18.37 22.46
C ASP A 469 -18.80 -18.82 21.06
N GLN A 470 -18.20 -17.91 20.27
CA GLN A 470 -17.63 -18.20 18.96
C GLN A 470 -16.40 -19.12 18.98
N PHE A 471 -15.66 -19.18 20.09
CA PHE A 471 -14.48 -20.02 20.25
C PHE A 471 -14.72 -21.27 21.10
N LYS A 472 -15.80 -21.26 21.89
CA LYS A 472 -16.18 -22.37 22.76
C LYS A 472 -16.37 -23.68 21.98
N ASP A 473 -17.01 -23.59 20.82
CA ASP A 473 -17.28 -24.72 19.92
C ASP A 473 -16.01 -25.35 19.31
N LEU A 474 -14.95 -24.56 19.14
CA LEU A 474 -13.64 -25.06 18.75
C LEU A 474 -13.03 -25.89 19.88
N THR A 475 -13.22 -25.54 21.16
CA THR A 475 -12.52 -26.24 22.26
C THR A 475 -13.16 -27.55 22.73
N THR A 476 -14.42 -27.80 22.38
CA THR A 476 -15.21 -28.98 22.81
C THR A 476 -14.70 -30.32 22.27
N GLY A 477 -13.76 -30.31 21.31
CA GLY A 477 -13.15 -31.52 20.72
C GLY A 477 -11.67 -31.72 21.03
N LEU A 478 -11.06 -30.88 21.87
CA LEU A 478 -9.68 -31.09 22.31
C LEU A 478 -9.58 -32.34 23.18
N SER A 479 -8.53 -33.14 23.00
CA SER A 479 -8.30 -34.28 23.89
C SER A 479 -8.23 -33.81 25.35
N ASN A 480 -8.74 -34.62 26.29
CA ASN A 480 -8.69 -34.31 27.71
C ASN A 480 -7.25 -34.00 28.18
N MET A 481 -6.26 -34.60 27.52
CA MET A 481 -4.84 -34.37 27.79
C MET A 481 -4.36 -32.99 27.31
N THR A 482 -4.74 -32.56 26.11
CA THR A 482 -4.42 -31.22 25.58
C THR A 482 -5.08 -30.12 26.40
N LEU A 483 -6.37 -30.28 26.75
CA LEU A 483 -7.08 -29.37 27.65
C LEU A 483 -6.44 -29.31 29.04
N LEU A 484 -5.97 -30.44 29.56
CA LEU A 484 -5.27 -30.51 30.84
C LEU A 484 -3.92 -29.79 30.79
N LEU A 485 -3.15 -29.94 29.71
CA LEU A 485 -1.87 -29.24 29.51
C LEU A 485 -2.06 -27.73 29.38
N ILE A 486 -3.06 -27.29 28.61
CA ILE A 486 -3.42 -25.87 28.48
C ILE A 486 -3.84 -25.31 29.84
N LYS A 487 -4.73 -26.00 30.57
CA LYS A 487 -5.13 -25.59 31.93
C LYS A 487 -3.96 -25.53 32.91
N LYS A 488 -3.05 -26.50 32.86
CA LYS A 488 -1.83 -26.53 33.70
C LYS A 488 -0.92 -25.34 33.38
N ARG A 489 -0.67 -25.05 32.10
CA ARG A 489 0.16 -23.92 31.67
C ARG A 489 -0.47 -22.59 32.06
N LEU A 490 -1.77 -22.41 31.85
CA LEU A 490 -2.51 -21.21 32.28
C LEU A 490 -2.47 -21.02 33.80
N ASN A 491 -2.61 -22.08 34.59
CA ASN A 491 -2.53 -21.99 36.05
C ASN A 491 -1.11 -21.63 36.52
N ARG A 492 -0.06 -22.17 35.88
CA ARG A 492 1.33 -21.79 36.15
C ARG A 492 1.57 -20.31 35.85
N VAL A 493 1.12 -19.85 34.70
CA VAL A 493 1.22 -18.45 34.26
C VAL A 493 0.49 -17.49 35.22
N LYS A 494 -0.68 -17.89 35.72
CA LYS A 494 -1.41 -17.14 36.76
C LYS A 494 -0.61 -17.05 38.06
N LEU A 495 -0.02 -18.15 38.53
CA LEU A 495 0.85 -18.19 39.70
C LEU A 495 2.06 -17.28 39.55
N GLU A 496 2.71 -17.31 38.39
CA GLU A 496 3.87 -16.46 38.09
C GLU A 496 3.48 -14.97 38.06
N THR A 497 2.30 -14.64 37.52
CA THR A 497 1.77 -13.26 37.50
C THR A 497 1.45 -12.76 38.91
N VAL A 498 0.74 -13.57 39.71
CA VAL A 498 0.45 -13.25 41.12
C VAL A 498 1.75 -13.10 41.90
N HIS A 499 2.73 -13.97 41.68
CA HIS A 499 4.03 -13.88 42.32
C HIS A 499 4.78 -12.58 41.97
N ALA A 500 4.77 -12.17 40.69
CA ALA A 500 5.39 -10.93 40.24
C ALA A 500 4.72 -9.69 40.84
N GLU A 501 3.38 -9.63 40.85
CA GLU A 501 2.62 -8.55 41.49
C GLU A 501 2.82 -8.53 43.02
N PHE A 502 2.99 -9.69 43.67
CA PHE A 502 3.33 -9.73 45.10
C PHE A 502 4.76 -9.26 45.40
N LYS A 503 5.73 -9.61 44.54
CA LYS A 503 7.13 -9.23 44.70
C LYS A 503 7.34 -7.72 44.53
N SER A 504 6.58 -7.08 43.63
CA SER A 504 6.64 -5.61 43.44
C SER A 504 6.11 -4.84 44.66
N VAL A 505 5.22 -5.44 45.45
CA VAL A 505 4.62 -4.80 46.65
C VAL A 505 5.43 -5.04 47.93
N THR A 506 6.22 -6.11 47.99
CA THR A 506 6.88 -6.57 49.23
C THR A 506 8.28 -5.98 49.47
N GLN A 507 8.71 -4.99 48.67
CA GLN A 507 9.98 -4.29 48.88
C GLN A 507 10.05 -3.49 50.21
N ASN A 508 8.94 -3.35 50.95
CA ASN A 508 8.92 -2.78 52.30
C ASN A 508 8.62 -3.84 53.37
N LYS A 509 9.58 -4.06 54.29
CA LYS A 509 9.64 -5.13 55.33
C LYS A 509 8.47 -5.15 56.33
N THR A 510 7.25 -5.52 55.93
CA THR A 510 6.11 -5.49 56.88
C THR A 510 5.18 -6.71 56.90
N SER A 511 5.66 -7.91 56.55
CA SER A 511 5.02 -9.15 57.05
C SER A 511 5.87 -10.38 56.79
N GLN A 512 6.42 -11.00 57.85
CA GLN A 512 7.05 -12.32 57.77
C GLN A 512 6.13 -13.38 57.16
N ARG A 513 4.80 -13.27 57.36
CA ARG A 513 3.79 -14.16 56.78
C ARG A 513 3.60 -14.02 55.27
N ILE A 514 3.73 -12.81 54.71
CA ILE A 514 3.65 -12.60 53.25
C ILE A 514 4.92 -13.14 52.59
N ASN A 515 6.09 -12.93 53.20
CA ASN A 515 7.33 -13.51 52.72
C ASN A 515 7.31 -15.05 52.78
N ALA A 516 6.66 -15.64 53.80
CA ALA A 516 6.43 -17.08 53.85
C ALA A 516 5.50 -17.58 52.73
N LEU A 517 4.45 -16.83 52.39
CA LEU A 517 3.56 -17.14 51.26
C LEU A 517 4.26 -16.99 49.90
N CYS A 518 5.07 -15.95 49.70
CA CYS A 518 5.89 -15.81 48.48
C CYS A 518 6.90 -16.96 48.35
N LYS A 519 7.56 -17.35 49.45
CA LYS A 519 8.43 -18.53 49.47
C LYS A 519 7.67 -19.83 49.16
N LEU A 520 6.44 -19.97 49.65
CA LEU A 520 5.60 -21.12 49.33
C LEU A 520 5.27 -21.16 47.83
N ILE A 521 4.83 -20.03 47.25
CA ILE A 521 4.55 -19.90 45.81
C ILE A 521 5.81 -20.22 44.98
N GLU A 522 6.97 -19.71 45.37
CA GLU A 522 8.28 -20.03 44.76
C GLU A 522 8.60 -21.54 44.80
N GLN A 523 8.26 -22.23 45.89
CA GLN A 523 8.54 -23.67 46.03
C GLN A 523 7.61 -24.55 45.20
N VAL A 524 6.44 -24.06 44.81
CA VAL A 524 5.47 -24.86 44.03
C VAL A 524 5.39 -24.47 42.55
N LYS A 525 5.80 -23.25 42.16
CA LYS A 525 5.68 -22.76 40.77
C LYS A 525 6.44 -23.62 39.74
N ASP A 526 7.52 -24.26 40.15
CA ASP A 526 8.40 -25.06 39.28
C ASP A 526 8.16 -26.58 39.39
N LYS A 527 7.19 -27.02 40.21
CA LYS A 527 6.86 -28.45 40.30
C LYS A 527 6.01 -28.89 39.10
N PRO A 528 6.35 -30.01 38.43
CA PRO A 528 5.73 -30.41 37.17
C PRO A 528 4.25 -30.84 37.29
N LEU A 529 3.75 -31.08 38.51
CA LEU A 529 2.37 -31.44 38.80
C LEU A 529 1.86 -30.64 40.00
N LEU A 530 1.25 -29.48 39.74
CA LEU A 530 0.39 -28.83 40.72
C LEU A 530 -0.94 -29.59 40.78
N ASP A 531 -1.15 -30.36 41.85
CA ASP A 531 -2.48 -30.87 42.20
C ASP A 531 -3.44 -29.68 42.31
N THR A 532 -4.56 -29.74 41.58
CA THR A 532 -5.57 -28.68 41.55
C THR A 532 -6.09 -28.39 42.96
N ARG A 533 -6.11 -29.41 43.84
CA ARG A 533 -6.46 -29.24 45.26
C ARG A 533 -5.40 -28.48 46.05
N LEU A 534 -4.11 -28.72 45.79
CA LEU A 534 -3.03 -28.00 46.46
C LEU A 534 -3.01 -26.52 46.05
N PHE A 535 -3.22 -26.24 44.76
CA PHE A 535 -3.36 -24.85 44.29
C PHE A 535 -4.57 -24.17 44.93
N GLN A 536 -5.71 -24.86 44.99
CA GLN A 536 -6.92 -24.37 45.62
C GLN A 536 -6.72 -24.02 47.09
N ASP A 537 -6.04 -24.89 47.83
CA ASP A 537 -5.77 -24.70 49.26
C ASP A 537 -4.81 -23.52 49.51
N ILE A 538 -3.79 -23.36 48.67
CA ILE A 538 -2.86 -22.21 48.72
C ILE A 538 -3.59 -20.90 48.36
N SER A 539 -4.41 -20.92 47.30
CA SER A 539 -5.21 -19.77 46.86
C SER A 539 -6.16 -19.30 47.96
N ASN A 540 -6.90 -20.22 48.58
CA ASN A 540 -7.83 -19.91 49.66
C ASN A 540 -7.11 -19.33 50.89
N LYS A 541 -5.94 -19.87 51.26
CA LYS A 541 -5.12 -19.35 52.37
C LYS A 541 -4.61 -17.93 52.11
N ILE A 542 -4.22 -17.63 50.87
CA ILE A 542 -3.81 -16.27 50.45
C ILE A 542 -5.00 -15.32 50.54
N GLN A 543 -6.15 -15.71 50.00
CA GLN A 543 -7.36 -14.89 49.98
C GLN A 543 -7.82 -14.53 51.40
N ILE A 544 -7.85 -15.49 52.32
CA ILE A 544 -8.22 -15.26 53.74
C ILE A 544 -7.27 -14.26 54.41
N GLU A 545 -5.96 -14.39 54.20
CA GLU A 545 -4.98 -13.50 54.86
C GLU A 545 -4.99 -12.08 54.26
N LEU A 546 -5.24 -11.96 52.95
CA LEU A 546 -5.45 -10.67 52.28
C LEU A 546 -6.70 -9.97 52.79
N GLN A 547 -7.81 -10.71 52.90
CA GLN A 547 -9.08 -10.17 53.40
C GLN A 547 -8.94 -9.66 54.84
N ARG A 548 -8.28 -10.43 55.71
CA ARG A 548 -7.96 -10.00 57.09
C ARG A 548 -7.11 -8.74 57.15
N LYS A 549 -6.18 -8.55 56.21
CA LYS A 549 -5.37 -7.32 56.14
C LYS A 549 -6.17 -6.12 55.66
N ILE A 550 -7.04 -6.29 54.67
CA ILE A 550 -7.98 -5.26 54.23
C ILE A 550 -8.86 -4.84 55.41
N GLU A 551 -9.46 -5.79 56.13
CA GLU A 551 -10.31 -5.53 57.29
C GLU A 551 -9.54 -4.81 58.42
N ARG A 552 -8.33 -5.26 58.77
CA ARG A 552 -7.51 -4.60 59.80
C ARG A 552 -7.08 -3.18 59.40
N ARG A 553 -6.85 -2.92 58.12
CA ARG A 553 -6.52 -1.58 57.60
C ARG A 553 -7.73 -0.66 57.54
N SER A 554 -8.90 -1.19 57.16
CA SER A 554 -10.16 -0.43 57.15
C SER A 554 -10.56 0.10 58.55
N LYS A 555 -10.04 -0.52 59.62
CA LYS A 555 -10.24 -0.09 61.02
C LYS A 555 -9.21 0.94 61.54
N LYS A 556 -8.17 1.28 60.76
CA LYS A 556 -7.06 2.18 61.17
C LYS A 556 -6.96 3.45 60.29
N VAL A 557 -8.06 3.87 59.68
CA VAL A 557 -8.07 4.91 58.63
C VAL A 557 -8.07 6.30 59.27
N ASP A 558 -6.89 6.83 59.59
CA ASP A 558 -6.70 8.28 59.78
C ASP A 558 -5.41 8.84 59.16
N PHE A 559 -4.57 8.02 58.51
CA PHE A 559 -3.20 8.47 58.22
C PHE A 559 -2.59 7.97 56.89
N PHE A 560 -3.30 7.93 55.75
CA PHE A 560 -2.65 7.61 54.45
C PHE A 560 -3.24 8.31 53.22
N GLN A 561 -2.37 8.53 52.22
CA GLN A 561 -2.69 9.15 50.92
C GLN A 561 -3.70 8.30 50.15
N LYS A 562 -4.88 8.88 49.94
CA LYS A 562 -5.94 8.35 49.08
C LYS A 562 -5.66 8.76 47.64
N ASP A 563 -6.00 7.90 46.69
CA ASP A 563 -6.05 8.31 45.28
C ASP A 563 -7.18 9.34 45.03
N LYS A 564 -7.28 9.85 43.80
CA LYS A 564 -8.32 10.83 43.41
C LYS A 564 -9.77 10.32 43.61
N SER A 565 -9.96 9.01 43.83
CA SER A 565 -11.26 8.39 44.12
C SER A 565 -11.49 8.13 45.61
N GLY A 566 -10.57 8.57 46.48
CA GLY A 566 -10.67 8.38 47.93
C GLY A 566 -10.21 7.00 48.43
N ARG A 567 -9.62 6.16 47.57
CA ARG A 567 -9.27 4.77 47.88
C ARG A 567 -7.76 4.59 48.11
N ASP A 568 -7.41 3.74 49.07
CA ASP A 568 -6.02 3.34 49.34
C ASP A 568 -5.53 2.41 48.23
N SER A 569 -4.48 2.82 47.52
CA SER A 569 -3.87 2.08 46.40
C SER A 569 -3.45 0.66 46.78
N THR A 570 -3.06 0.44 48.03
CA THR A 570 -2.72 -0.91 48.52
C THR A 570 -3.96 -1.80 48.66
N THR A 571 -5.07 -1.22 49.10
CA THR A 571 -6.34 -1.94 49.26
C THR A 571 -6.92 -2.31 47.89
N LEU A 572 -6.84 -1.40 46.92
CA LEU A 572 -7.26 -1.66 45.54
C LEU A 572 -6.44 -2.79 44.90
N LEU A 573 -5.14 -2.83 45.18
CA LEU A 573 -4.27 -3.89 44.69
C LEU A 573 -4.56 -5.24 45.35
N TYR A 574 -4.83 -5.29 46.66
CA TYR A 574 -5.26 -6.52 47.31
C TYR A 574 -6.60 -7.03 46.77
N GLN A 575 -7.55 -6.14 46.50
CA GLN A 575 -8.81 -6.50 45.84
C GLN A 575 -8.59 -7.03 44.42
N LYS A 576 -7.66 -6.43 43.66
CA LYS A 576 -7.27 -6.93 42.33
C LYS A 576 -6.68 -8.34 42.41
N ILE A 577 -5.78 -8.58 43.36
CA ILE A 577 -5.20 -9.92 43.59
C ILE A 577 -6.29 -10.93 43.97
N ILE A 578 -7.23 -10.58 44.85
CA ILE A 578 -8.35 -11.44 45.23
C ILE A 578 -9.20 -11.79 44.00
N SER A 579 -9.52 -10.81 43.14
CA SER A 579 -10.31 -11.06 41.92
C SER A 579 -9.62 -12.02 40.94
N ILE A 580 -8.29 -11.95 40.84
CA ILE A 580 -7.49 -12.87 40.02
C ILE A 580 -7.58 -14.31 40.58
N LEU A 581 -7.63 -14.47 41.90
CA LEU A 581 -7.76 -15.76 42.57
C LEU A 581 -9.20 -16.32 42.51
N GLU A 582 -10.23 -15.48 42.60
CA GLU A 582 -11.65 -15.86 42.55
C GLU A 582 -12.09 -16.39 41.18
N LEU A 583 -11.54 -15.85 40.09
CA LEU A 583 -11.80 -16.33 38.72
C LEU A 583 -11.37 -17.79 38.48
N GLY A 584 -10.64 -18.41 39.42
CA GLY A 584 -10.28 -19.83 39.41
C GLY A 584 -11.25 -20.77 40.12
N ASN A 585 -12.15 -20.25 40.99
CA ASN A 585 -12.89 -21.05 41.98
C ASN A 585 -14.34 -21.37 41.62
N ASN A 586 -14.85 -20.88 40.49
CA ASN A 586 -16.26 -21.07 40.12
C ASN A 586 -16.55 -22.51 39.66
N LYS A 587 -16.76 -23.42 40.62
CA LYS A 587 -17.67 -24.56 40.47
C LYS A 587 -18.96 -24.24 41.23
N LYS A 588 -20.06 -24.00 40.50
CA LYS A 588 -21.39 -24.26 41.06
C LYS A 588 -21.51 -25.78 41.20
N GLU A 589 -21.75 -26.28 42.40
CA GLU A 589 -22.09 -27.69 42.62
C GLU A 589 -23.37 -28.01 41.84
N ALA A 590 -23.34 -29.06 41.03
CA ALA A 590 -24.53 -29.60 40.38
C ALA A 590 -25.43 -30.29 41.42
N PRO A 591 -26.77 -30.24 41.29
CA PRO A 591 -27.68 -30.87 42.24
C PRO A 591 -27.52 -32.41 42.18
N PRO A 592 -27.80 -33.14 43.27
CA PRO A 592 -27.61 -34.58 43.31
C PRO A 592 -28.62 -35.26 42.37
N ILE A 593 -28.10 -36.01 41.40
CA ILE A 593 -28.90 -36.84 40.50
C ILE A 593 -29.45 -38.03 41.30
N ALA A 594 -30.78 -38.17 41.30
CA ALA A 594 -31.50 -39.26 41.92
C ALA A 594 -31.07 -40.62 41.32
N ARG A 595 -30.87 -41.61 42.19
CA ARG A 595 -30.65 -43.01 41.80
C ARG A 595 -31.92 -43.56 41.14
N SER A 596 -31.91 -43.83 39.84
CA SER A 596 -32.90 -44.72 39.22
C SER A 596 -32.36 -46.15 39.14
N LYS A 597 -33.19 -47.06 39.65
CA LYS A 597 -33.03 -48.51 39.71
C LYS A 597 -32.89 -49.15 38.32
N THR A 598 -32.12 -50.22 38.29
CA THR A 598 -32.23 -51.45 37.48
C THR A 598 -33.49 -51.62 36.63
N LEU A 599 -33.34 -52.10 35.38
CA LEU A 599 -33.85 -53.42 34.92
C LEU A 599 -33.59 -53.68 33.42
N SER A 600 -33.03 -54.87 33.14
CA SER A 600 -33.28 -55.80 32.01
C SER A 600 -33.24 -55.27 30.56
N LYS A 601 -32.61 -55.92 29.58
CA LYS A 601 -32.71 -57.32 29.17
C LYS A 601 -31.52 -57.71 28.29
N GLY A 602 -31.16 -59.00 28.33
CA GLY A 602 -30.25 -59.60 27.35
C GLY A 602 -30.90 -59.80 25.99
N LYS A 603 -30.03 -59.96 24.99
CA LYS A 603 -29.99 -61.09 24.08
C LYS A 603 -28.53 -61.43 23.81
#